data_AF-A0A847D5I5-F1
#
_entry.id   AF-A0A847D5I5-F1
#
_cell.length_a   1.000
_cell.length_b   1.000
_cell.length_c   1.000
_cell.angle_alpha   90.00
_cell.angle_beta   90.00
_cell.angle_gamma   90.00
#
_symmetry.space_group_name_H-M   'P 1'
#
loop_
_entity.id
_entity.type
_entity.pdbx_description
1 polymer ?
#
loop_
_entity_poly.entity_id
_entity_poly.type
_entity_poly.pdbx_seq_one_letter_code
_entity_poly.pdbx_strand_id
1 'polypeptide(L)'
;MCVDESGVRWLSHELDELAKSIYPNNPAAIEFHASEIFQGKNDPWKSMSKGGRIETICRVLQVLKNAFDSTSVFAVAVEKRPTTRDSMLIAYEKVSQLFNNHLEHDSGVPDRGIIILDDTSYKTGLQDLAVEIRRTGNRKGSQNRSIIEIPMFVDSKASRIVQLADHIAYAVFRRYNAMDYKYYSEIEGRFIFKENLCYSLGHVTNNQDCTCPACLTRKSYEKTPGV
;
A
#
# COMPACT_ATOMS: atom_id res chain seq x y z
N MET A 1 -1.31 1.90 3.17
CA MET A 1 -1.38 3.32 3.58
C MET A 1 -1.71 3.35 5.07
N CYS A 2 -1.09 4.25 5.83
CA CYS A 2 -1.43 4.54 7.22
C CYS A 2 -1.88 6.00 7.27
N VAL A 3 -3.03 6.23 7.91
CA VAL A 3 -3.68 7.52 7.94
C VAL A 3 -4.45 7.64 9.25
N ASP A 4 -4.40 8.82 9.86
CA ASP A 4 -5.21 9.15 11.04
C ASP A 4 -6.64 9.54 10.63
N GLU A 5 -7.54 9.68 11.61
CA GLU A 5 -8.95 9.98 11.36
C GLU A 5 -9.17 11.29 10.59
N SER A 6 -8.33 12.31 10.81
CA SER A 6 -8.43 13.60 10.12
C SER A 6 -8.03 13.47 8.65
N GLY A 7 -6.98 12.69 8.37
CA GLY A 7 -6.53 12.40 7.01
C GLY A 7 -7.56 11.61 6.19
N VAL A 8 -8.31 10.69 6.80
CA VAL A 8 -9.34 9.88 6.10
C VAL A 8 -10.40 10.76 5.46
N ARG A 9 -10.93 11.73 6.20
CA ARG A 9 -12.01 12.61 5.69
C ARG A 9 -11.51 13.49 4.57
N TRP A 10 -10.32 14.07 4.72
CA TRP A 10 -9.72 14.92 3.71
C TRP A 10 -9.41 14.16 2.41
N LEU A 11 -8.74 13.00 2.49
CA LEU A 11 -8.43 12.18 1.32
C LEU A 11 -9.69 11.76 0.55
N SER A 12 -10.75 11.37 1.28
CA SER A 12 -12.02 10.98 0.67
C SER A 12 -12.65 12.14 -0.08
N HIS A 13 -12.67 13.35 0.52
CA HIS A 13 -13.16 14.56 -0.12
C HIS A 13 -12.40 14.89 -1.41
N GLU A 14 -11.07 14.88 -1.37
CA GLU A 14 -10.25 15.19 -2.55
C GLU A 14 -10.48 14.20 -3.70
N LEU A 15 -10.71 12.92 -3.39
CA LEU A 15 -11.06 11.92 -4.40
C LEU A 15 -12.48 12.10 -4.95
N ASP A 16 -13.43 12.55 -4.13
CA ASP A 16 -14.77 12.88 -4.60
C ASP A 16 -14.76 14.14 -5.49
N GLU A 17 -13.95 15.15 -5.20
CA GLU A 17 -13.74 16.31 -6.08
C GLU A 17 -13.07 15.89 -7.40
N LEU A 18 -12.08 15.00 -7.34
CA LEU A 18 -11.48 14.42 -8.55
C LEU A 18 -12.52 13.66 -9.39
N ALA A 19 -13.36 12.84 -8.75
CA ALA A 19 -14.45 12.12 -9.42
C ALA A 19 -15.45 13.08 -10.09
N LYS A 20 -15.82 14.18 -9.41
CA LYS A 20 -16.68 15.24 -9.97
C LYS A 20 -16.07 15.87 -11.21
N SER A 21 -14.76 16.11 -11.22
CA SER A 21 -14.07 16.68 -12.39
C SER A 21 -14.05 15.74 -13.61
N ILE A 22 -14.12 14.42 -13.39
CA ILE A 22 -14.08 13.41 -14.44
C ILE A 22 -15.48 13.12 -14.98
N TYR A 23 -16.46 12.99 -14.09
CA TYR A 23 -17.82 12.64 -14.47
C TYR A 23 -18.86 13.44 -13.68
N PRO A 24 -19.06 14.74 -14.05
CA PRO A 24 -19.88 15.68 -13.28
C PRO A 24 -21.33 15.23 -13.08
N ASN A 25 -21.89 14.52 -14.06
CA ASN A 25 -23.28 14.08 -14.05
C ASN A 25 -23.54 12.94 -13.05
N ASN A 26 -22.53 12.12 -12.74
CA ASN A 26 -22.66 11.05 -11.75
C ASN A 26 -21.30 10.70 -11.10
N PRO A 27 -20.75 11.57 -10.24
CA PRO A 27 -19.43 11.38 -9.63
C PRO A 27 -19.35 10.13 -8.74
N ALA A 28 -20.48 9.76 -8.11
CA ALA A 28 -20.56 8.59 -7.24
C ALA A 28 -20.39 7.26 -7.99
N ALA A 29 -20.66 7.24 -9.31
CA ALA A 29 -20.42 6.06 -10.14
C ALA A 29 -18.93 5.85 -10.49
N ILE A 30 -18.07 6.82 -10.18
CA ILE A 30 -16.63 6.67 -10.41
C ILE A 30 -16.04 5.77 -9.35
N GLU A 31 -15.52 4.63 -9.79
CA GLU A 31 -14.69 3.75 -9.00
C GLU A 31 -13.24 3.91 -9.44
N PHE A 32 -12.37 4.35 -8.53
CA PHE A 32 -10.94 4.46 -8.81
C PHE A 32 -10.27 3.10 -8.64
N HIS A 33 -10.40 2.24 -9.65
CA HIS A 33 -9.61 1.02 -9.78
C HIS A 33 -8.52 1.20 -10.84
N ALA A 34 -7.25 1.23 -10.41
CA ALA A 34 -6.11 1.60 -11.26
C ALA A 34 -5.97 0.69 -12.48
N SER A 35 -6.24 -0.61 -12.31
CA SER A 35 -6.14 -1.59 -13.39
C SER A 35 -7.24 -1.39 -14.45
N GLU A 36 -8.45 -1.03 -14.03
CA GLU A 36 -9.58 -0.75 -14.92
C GLU A 36 -9.41 0.57 -15.66
N ILE A 37 -8.96 1.63 -14.97
CA ILE A 37 -8.61 2.90 -15.58
C ILE A 37 -7.54 2.68 -16.65
N PHE A 38 -6.48 1.94 -16.33
CA PHE A 38 -5.41 1.66 -17.30
C PHE A 38 -5.88 0.84 -18.50
N GLN A 39 -6.87 -0.05 -18.34
CA GLN A 39 -7.44 -0.84 -19.43
C GLN A 39 -8.40 -0.03 -20.30
N GLY A 40 -9.21 0.85 -19.70
CA GLY A 40 -10.13 1.74 -20.41
C GLY A 40 -11.26 1.00 -21.13
N LYS A 41 -11.75 -0.11 -20.54
CA LYS A 41 -12.81 -0.93 -21.15
C LYS A 41 -14.21 -0.43 -20.83
N ASN A 42 -14.38 0.15 -19.63
CA ASN A 42 -15.66 0.57 -19.08
C ASN A 42 -15.77 2.10 -19.10
N ASP A 43 -17.00 2.62 -19.11
CA ASP A 43 -17.23 4.05 -18.93
C ASP A 43 -16.87 4.49 -17.49
N PRO A 44 -16.39 5.73 -17.30
CA PRO A 44 -16.10 6.73 -18.34
C PRO A 44 -14.75 6.52 -19.03
N TRP A 45 -13.92 5.58 -18.56
CA TRP A 45 -12.54 5.38 -19.01
C TRP A 45 -12.44 5.07 -20.50
N LYS A 46 -13.43 4.37 -21.07
CA LYS A 46 -13.49 4.03 -22.50
C LYS A 46 -13.45 5.25 -23.43
N SER A 47 -13.98 6.38 -22.98
CA SER A 47 -13.97 7.64 -23.73
C SER A 47 -12.63 8.39 -23.66
N MET A 48 -11.76 8.01 -22.72
CA MET A 48 -10.50 8.70 -22.48
C MET A 48 -9.36 8.14 -23.33
N SER A 49 -8.50 9.04 -23.82
CA SER A 49 -7.23 8.63 -24.44
C SER A 49 -6.37 7.84 -23.46
N LYS A 50 -5.43 7.03 -23.96
CA LYS A 50 -4.46 6.32 -23.10
C LYS A 50 -3.67 7.30 -22.22
N GLY A 51 -3.31 8.47 -22.76
CA GLY A 51 -2.65 9.54 -22.02
C GLY A 51 -3.51 10.06 -20.87
N GLY A 52 -4.78 10.38 -21.13
CA GLY A 52 -5.71 10.85 -20.11
C GLY A 52 -5.95 9.82 -19.01
N ARG A 53 -5.98 8.51 -19.33
CA ARG A 53 -6.13 7.44 -18.32
C ARG A 53 -4.90 7.33 -17.41
N ILE A 54 -3.71 7.43 -17.99
CA ILE A 54 -2.45 7.47 -17.22
C ILE A 54 -2.42 8.70 -16.32
N GLU A 55 -2.81 9.85 -16.85
CA GLU A 55 -2.91 11.10 -16.09
C GLU A 55 -3.90 10.98 -14.94
N THR A 56 -5.06 10.35 -15.14
CA THR A 56 -6.03 10.09 -14.05
C THR A 56 -5.40 9.28 -12.92
N ILE A 57 -4.68 8.20 -13.24
CA ILE A 57 -3.99 7.38 -12.22
C ILE A 57 -2.97 8.24 -11.45
N CYS A 58 -2.21 9.07 -12.15
CA CYS A 58 -1.28 10.01 -11.52
C CYS A 58 -2.01 11.04 -10.65
N ARG A 59 -3.14 11.60 -11.09
CA ARG A 59 -3.95 12.55 -10.31
C ARG A 59 -4.48 11.94 -9.01
N VAL A 60 -4.92 10.67 -9.04
CA VAL A 60 -5.32 9.94 -7.82
C VAL A 60 -4.12 9.80 -6.86
N LEU A 61 -2.95 9.43 -7.36
CA LEU A 61 -1.74 9.30 -6.54
C LEU A 61 -1.24 10.66 -6.01
N GLN A 62 -1.48 11.75 -6.76
CA GLN A 62 -1.14 13.11 -6.34
C GLN A 62 -2.00 13.61 -5.18
N VAL A 63 -3.24 13.11 -5.01
CA VAL A 63 -4.02 13.37 -3.79
C VAL A 63 -3.26 12.89 -2.55
N LEU A 64 -2.68 11.68 -2.62
CA LEU A 64 -1.84 11.16 -1.54
C LEU A 64 -0.54 11.96 -1.37
N LYS A 65 0.06 12.38 -2.48
CA LYS A 65 1.26 13.23 -2.48
C LYS A 65 1.04 14.56 -1.75
N ASN A 66 -0.19 15.06 -1.71
CA ASN A 66 -0.55 16.32 -1.07
C ASN A 66 -1.21 16.15 0.31
N ALA A 67 -1.28 14.92 0.83
CA ALA A 67 -1.87 14.62 2.14
C ALA A 67 -1.05 15.19 3.31
N PHE A 68 -1.62 15.15 4.51
CA PHE A 68 -0.90 15.51 5.74
C PHE A 68 0.38 14.68 5.91
N ASP A 69 1.39 15.26 6.55
CA ASP A 69 2.68 14.58 6.80
C ASP A 69 2.53 13.32 7.67
N SER A 70 1.48 13.23 8.48
CA SER A 70 1.11 12.03 9.23
C SER A 70 0.70 10.85 8.32
N THR A 71 0.33 11.11 7.06
CA THR A 71 -0.07 10.08 6.10
C THR A 71 1.15 9.42 5.48
N SER A 72 1.29 8.12 5.70
CA SER A 72 2.45 7.32 5.28
C SER A 72 2.05 6.12 4.42
N VAL A 73 2.96 5.67 3.57
CA VAL A 73 2.75 4.53 2.68
C VAL A 73 3.56 3.33 3.13
N PHE A 74 2.89 2.17 3.17
CA PHE A 74 3.48 0.87 3.40
C PHE A 74 3.21 -0.01 2.19
N ALA A 75 4.23 -0.67 1.66
CA ALA A 75 4.08 -1.60 0.55
C ALA A 75 5.13 -2.70 0.55
N VAL A 76 4.79 -3.86 -0.02
CA VAL A 76 5.71 -4.97 -0.21
C VAL A 76 5.55 -5.51 -1.64
N ALA A 77 6.62 -5.49 -2.41
CA ALA A 77 6.69 -6.18 -3.69
C ALA A 77 7.17 -7.61 -3.48
N VAL A 78 6.44 -8.59 -4.03
CA VAL A 78 6.79 -10.02 -3.96
C VAL A 78 6.97 -10.54 -5.38
N GLU A 79 8.17 -11.02 -5.69
CA GLU A 79 8.42 -11.69 -6.97
C GLU A 79 7.67 -13.03 -7.02
N LYS A 80 6.88 -13.23 -8.07
CA LYS A 80 6.23 -14.52 -8.32
C LYS A 80 7.29 -15.59 -8.48
N ARG A 81 7.21 -16.61 -7.63
CA ARG A 81 8.11 -17.75 -7.62
C ARG A 81 7.29 -19.04 -7.48
N PRO A 82 7.85 -20.19 -7.88
CA PRO A 82 7.38 -21.49 -7.41
C PRO A 82 7.73 -21.62 -5.91
N THR A 83 7.03 -20.86 -5.06
CA THR A 83 7.07 -21.01 -3.61
C THR A 83 5.93 -21.93 -3.21
N THR A 84 6.14 -22.74 -2.16
CA THR A 84 5.05 -23.55 -1.58
C THR A 84 3.98 -22.69 -0.90
N ARG A 85 4.29 -21.42 -0.62
CA ARG A 85 3.38 -20.47 0.03
C ARG A 85 2.87 -19.44 -0.97
N ASP A 86 1.59 -19.11 -0.82
CA ASP A 86 0.92 -18.09 -1.60
C ASP A 86 1.57 -16.69 -1.40
N SER A 87 1.75 -15.95 -2.49
CA SER A 87 2.41 -14.64 -2.52
C SER A 87 1.61 -13.55 -1.78
N MET A 88 0.28 -13.62 -1.78
CA MET A 88 -0.58 -12.68 -1.04
C MET A 88 -0.39 -12.84 0.46
N LEU A 89 -0.30 -14.09 0.96
CA LEU A 89 -0.04 -14.34 2.37
C LEU A 89 1.34 -13.83 2.81
N ILE A 90 2.36 -13.98 1.95
CA ILE A 90 3.70 -13.41 2.19
C ILE A 90 3.63 -11.89 2.23
N ALA A 91 2.95 -11.26 1.27
CA ALA A 91 2.81 -9.81 1.21
C ALA A 91 2.11 -9.27 2.46
N TYR A 92 1.01 -9.90 2.88
CA TYR A 92 0.26 -9.51 4.07
C TYR A 92 1.08 -9.64 5.36
N GLU A 93 1.75 -10.77 5.58
CA GLU A 93 2.62 -10.95 6.76
C GLU A 93 3.71 -9.87 6.82
N LYS A 94 4.31 -9.53 5.67
CA LYS A 94 5.34 -8.50 5.61
C LYS A 94 4.78 -7.10 5.81
N VAL A 95 3.71 -6.71 5.13
CA VAL A 95 3.11 -5.37 5.28
C VAL A 95 2.61 -5.16 6.71
N SER A 96 1.93 -6.15 7.30
CA SER A 96 1.47 -6.07 8.69
C SER A 96 2.64 -5.96 9.67
N GLN A 97 3.77 -6.62 9.41
CA GLN A 97 4.98 -6.44 10.21
C GLN A 97 5.57 -5.02 10.08
N LEU A 98 5.65 -4.47 8.86
CA LEU A 98 6.15 -3.09 8.67
C LEU A 98 5.25 -2.08 9.40
N PHE A 99 3.94 -2.27 9.34
CA PHE A 99 2.97 -1.42 10.04
C PHE A 99 3.06 -1.58 11.56
N ASN A 100 3.13 -2.81 12.08
CA ASN A 100 3.30 -3.06 13.51
C ASN A 100 4.57 -2.39 14.05
N ASN A 101 5.70 -2.56 13.35
CA ASN A 101 6.96 -1.95 13.74
C ASN A 101 6.88 -0.42 13.76
N HIS A 102 6.12 0.18 12.83
CA HIS A 102 5.87 1.63 12.84
C HIS A 102 5.09 2.05 14.08
N LEU A 103 4.02 1.33 14.46
CA LEU A 103 3.25 1.63 15.66
C LEU A 103 4.03 1.41 16.96
N GLU A 104 5.02 0.51 16.96
CA GLU A 104 5.89 0.26 18.11
C GLU A 104 7.00 1.32 18.25
N HIS A 105 7.25 2.13 17.22
CA HIS A 105 8.29 3.15 17.20
C HIS A 105 7.66 4.53 17.34
N ASP A 106 7.98 5.26 18.43
CA ASP A 106 8.21 6.72 18.48
C ASP A 106 8.00 7.39 19.86
N SER A 107 7.56 6.72 20.93
CA SER A 107 7.30 7.49 22.18
C SER A 107 7.22 6.70 23.48
N GLY A 108 7.86 5.53 23.60
CA GLY A 108 7.84 4.71 24.84
C GLY A 108 6.48 4.06 25.15
N VAL A 109 5.37 4.64 24.66
CA VAL A 109 4.04 4.05 24.57
C VAL A 109 3.74 3.78 23.10
N PRO A 110 3.59 2.51 22.69
CA PRO A 110 3.23 2.17 21.32
C PRO A 110 1.83 2.62 20.93
N ASP A 111 1.66 3.07 19.70
CA ASP A 111 0.36 3.35 19.10
C ASP A 111 -0.44 2.06 18.84
N ARG A 112 -1.72 2.23 18.52
CA ARG A 112 -2.65 1.14 18.21
C ARG A 112 -3.26 1.36 16.84
N GLY A 113 -3.29 0.31 16.04
CA GLY A 113 -3.77 0.38 14.66
C GLY A 113 -4.68 -0.77 14.28
N ILE A 114 -5.50 -0.52 13.26
CA ILE A 114 -6.36 -1.49 12.60
C ILE A 114 -5.93 -1.63 11.14
N ILE A 115 -6.11 -2.81 10.57
CA ILE A 115 -5.89 -3.03 9.13
C ILE A 115 -7.24 -3.17 8.44
N ILE A 116 -7.45 -2.37 7.41
CA ILE A 116 -8.61 -2.43 6.52
C ILE A 116 -8.12 -2.82 5.13
N LEU A 117 -8.75 -3.84 4.55
CA LEU A 117 -8.43 -4.39 3.24
C LEU A 117 -9.64 -4.29 2.31
N ASP A 118 -9.39 -4.30 1.00
CA ASP A 118 -10.42 -4.55 0.00
C ASP A 118 -10.97 -5.97 0.15
N ASP A 119 -12.23 -6.16 -0.23
CA ASP A 119 -12.82 -7.49 -0.25
C ASP A 119 -12.10 -8.38 -1.27
N THR A 120 -11.83 -9.62 -0.87
CA THR A 120 -10.94 -10.51 -1.63
C THR A 120 -11.25 -11.96 -1.39
N SER A 121 -11.02 -12.80 -2.39
CA SER A 121 -11.10 -14.26 -2.26
C SER A 121 -10.15 -14.84 -1.21
N TYR A 122 -9.13 -14.07 -0.81
CA TYR A 122 -8.14 -14.45 0.20
C TYR A 122 -8.58 -14.19 1.65
N LYS A 123 -9.80 -13.68 1.87
CA LYS A 123 -10.31 -13.22 3.17
C LYS A 123 -10.04 -14.21 4.32
N THR A 124 -10.50 -15.46 4.18
CA THR A 124 -10.32 -16.49 5.21
C THR A 124 -8.84 -16.74 5.50
N GLY A 125 -8.01 -16.91 4.47
CA GLY A 125 -6.58 -17.17 4.65
C GLY A 125 -5.82 -16.01 5.30
N LEU A 126 -6.24 -14.76 5.05
CA LEU A 126 -5.64 -13.58 5.68
C LEU A 126 -6.07 -13.44 7.16
N GLN A 127 -7.33 -13.76 7.47
CA GLN A 127 -7.83 -13.78 8.85
C GLN A 127 -7.15 -14.88 9.66
N ASP A 128 -7.06 -16.11 9.11
CA ASP A 128 -6.38 -17.23 9.76
C ASP A 128 -4.91 -16.91 10.06
N LEU A 129 -4.22 -16.32 9.08
CA LEU A 129 -2.84 -15.87 9.26
C LEU A 129 -2.71 -14.76 10.32
N ALA A 130 -3.65 -13.83 10.40
CA ALA A 130 -3.64 -12.79 11.43
C ALA A 130 -3.82 -13.39 12.84
N VAL A 131 -4.71 -14.37 12.98
CA VAL A 131 -4.92 -15.12 14.24
C VAL A 131 -3.66 -15.89 14.62
N GLU A 132 -3.02 -16.56 13.65
CA GLU A 132 -1.77 -17.28 13.87
C GLU A 132 -0.66 -16.34 14.35
N ILE A 133 -0.45 -15.21 13.67
CA ILE A 133 0.58 -14.22 14.05
C ILE A 133 0.35 -13.68 15.47
N ARG A 134 -0.90 -13.47 15.89
CA ARG A 134 -1.22 -13.06 17.27
C ARG A 134 -0.86 -14.14 18.28
N ARG A 135 -1.26 -15.38 18.00
CA ARG A 135 -1.11 -16.50 18.93
C ARG A 135 0.34 -16.94 19.10
N THR A 136 1.06 -17.12 17.99
CA THR A 136 2.39 -17.75 17.97
C THR A 136 3.50 -16.84 17.47
N GLY A 137 3.17 -15.62 17.05
CA GLY A 137 4.11 -14.75 16.35
C GLY A 137 4.19 -15.08 14.86
N ASN A 138 4.78 -14.17 14.09
CA ASN A 138 5.10 -14.38 12.69
C ASN A 138 6.31 -15.32 12.53
N ARG A 139 6.76 -15.61 11.30
CA ARG A 139 7.88 -16.54 11.07
C ARG A 139 9.21 -16.13 11.71
N LYS A 140 9.36 -14.87 12.11
CA LYS A 140 10.52 -14.36 12.85
C LYS A 140 10.31 -14.35 14.37
N GLY A 141 9.22 -14.95 14.86
CA GLY A 141 8.84 -14.96 16.27
C GLY A 141 8.25 -13.64 16.76
N SER A 142 8.02 -12.66 15.88
CA SER A 142 7.49 -11.35 16.26
C SER A 142 5.97 -11.39 16.29
N GLN A 143 5.37 -11.07 17.43
CA GLN A 143 3.93 -10.87 17.54
C GLN A 143 3.58 -9.46 17.09
N ASN A 144 2.51 -9.31 16.30
CA ASN A 144 2.00 -7.99 15.93
C ASN A 144 1.15 -7.42 17.08
N ARG A 145 1.79 -6.86 18.10
CA ARG A 145 1.14 -6.46 19.35
C ARG A 145 0.39 -5.13 19.27
N SER A 146 0.77 -4.26 18.34
CA SER A 146 0.14 -2.94 18.16
C SER A 146 -1.04 -2.96 17.19
N ILE A 147 -1.21 -4.04 16.44
CA ILE A 147 -2.40 -4.26 15.60
C ILE A 147 -3.49 -4.89 16.45
N ILE A 148 -4.53 -4.13 16.78
CA ILE A 148 -5.51 -4.49 17.83
C ILE A 148 -6.66 -5.36 17.36
N GLU A 149 -6.98 -5.37 16.06
CA GLU A 149 -7.99 -6.28 15.48
C GLU A 149 -7.48 -7.08 14.27
N ILE A 150 -8.09 -8.24 14.02
CA ILE A 150 -7.98 -8.97 12.76
C ILE A 150 -8.33 -8.03 11.59
N PRO A 151 -7.82 -8.27 10.37
CA PRO A 151 -8.09 -7.38 9.25
C PRO A 151 -9.60 -7.30 8.98
N MET A 152 -10.09 -6.08 8.82
CA MET A 152 -11.45 -5.80 8.36
C MET A 152 -11.46 -5.70 6.83
N PHE A 153 -12.58 -6.06 6.23
CA PHE A 153 -12.75 -6.09 4.77
C PHE A 153 -13.90 -5.18 4.38
N VAL A 154 -13.69 -4.37 3.36
CA VAL A 154 -14.65 -3.37 2.88
C VAL A 154 -14.72 -3.47 1.36
N ASP A 155 -15.93 -3.34 0.80
CA ASP A 155 -16.12 -3.19 -0.65
C ASP A 155 -15.44 -1.89 -1.11
N SER A 156 -14.47 -1.99 -2.02
CA SER A 156 -13.76 -0.85 -2.58
C SER A 156 -14.69 0.22 -3.16
N LYS A 157 -15.89 -0.12 -3.67
CA LYS A 157 -16.88 0.88 -4.11
C LYS A 157 -17.38 1.78 -2.99
N ALA A 158 -17.38 1.28 -1.76
CA ALA A 158 -17.80 2.01 -0.58
C ALA A 158 -16.67 2.80 0.11
N SER A 159 -15.41 2.67 -0.35
CA SER A 159 -14.26 3.30 0.33
C SER A 159 -13.22 3.89 -0.62
N ARG A 160 -13.16 5.23 -0.66
CA ARG A 160 -12.11 6.00 -1.37
C ARG A 160 -10.70 5.67 -0.86
N ILE A 161 -10.57 5.39 0.42
CA ILE A 161 -9.29 5.05 1.06
C ILE A 161 -8.76 3.70 0.55
N VAL A 162 -9.65 2.72 0.37
CA VAL A 162 -9.28 1.41 -0.21
C VAL A 162 -8.93 1.56 -1.69
N GLN A 163 -9.68 2.37 -2.45
CA GLN A 163 -9.36 2.69 -3.85
C GLN A 163 -7.99 3.39 -4.00
N LEU A 164 -7.64 4.27 -3.07
CA LEU A 164 -6.31 4.89 -3.02
C LEU A 164 -5.22 3.86 -2.69
N ALA A 165 -5.52 2.90 -1.81
CA ALA A 165 -4.61 1.78 -1.53
C ALA A 165 -4.39 0.87 -2.74
N ASP A 166 -5.42 0.63 -3.58
CA ASP A 166 -5.29 -0.06 -4.88
C ASP A 166 -4.31 0.69 -5.80
N HIS A 167 -4.42 2.02 -5.88
CA HIS A 167 -3.52 2.84 -6.68
C HIS A 167 -2.06 2.76 -6.22
N ILE A 168 -1.82 2.75 -4.90
CA ILE A 168 -0.49 2.53 -4.33
C ILE A 168 0.04 1.14 -4.73
N ALA A 169 -0.78 0.10 -4.57
CA ALA A 169 -0.40 -1.26 -4.93
C ALA A 169 -0.06 -1.38 -6.41
N TYR A 170 -0.86 -0.75 -7.28
CA TYR A 170 -0.62 -0.65 -8.72
C TYR A 170 0.70 0.07 -9.02
N ALA A 171 0.96 1.23 -8.42
CA ALA A 171 2.18 2.00 -8.64
C ALA A 171 3.44 1.22 -8.25
N VAL A 172 3.40 0.54 -7.11
CA VAL A 172 4.49 -0.34 -6.63
C VAL A 172 4.64 -1.53 -7.58
N PHE A 173 3.55 -2.21 -7.95
CA PHE A 173 3.59 -3.31 -8.90
C PHE A 173 4.24 -2.89 -10.23
N ARG A 174 3.83 -1.75 -10.81
CA ARG A 174 4.37 -1.24 -12.08
C ARG A 174 5.86 -0.95 -12.01
N ARG A 175 6.33 -0.38 -10.90
CA ARG A 175 7.77 -0.18 -10.66
C ARG A 175 8.52 -1.50 -10.71
N TYR A 176 8.10 -2.50 -9.93
CA TYR A 176 8.88 -3.73 -9.76
C TYR A 176 8.71 -4.72 -10.92
N ASN A 177 7.54 -4.76 -11.55
CA ASN A 177 7.25 -5.72 -12.63
C ASN A 177 7.69 -5.21 -14.00
N ALA A 178 7.63 -3.90 -14.25
CA ALA A 178 7.83 -3.33 -15.59
C ALA A 178 8.85 -2.19 -15.62
N MET A 179 9.52 -1.88 -14.50
CA MET A 179 10.44 -0.73 -14.37
C MET A 179 9.76 0.59 -14.78
N ASP A 180 8.45 0.68 -14.59
CA ASP A 180 7.64 1.85 -14.92
C ASP A 180 7.51 2.73 -13.68
N TYR A 181 8.36 3.75 -13.61
CA TYR A 181 8.49 4.64 -12.45
C TYR A 181 7.43 5.73 -12.40
N LYS A 182 6.66 5.95 -13.47
CA LYS A 182 5.75 7.09 -13.63
C LYS A 182 4.76 7.26 -12.48
N TYR A 183 4.18 6.15 -12.04
CA TYR A 183 3.20 6.16 -10.95
C TYR A 183 3.91 6.19 -9.59
N TYR A 184 5.01 5.45 -9.47
CA TYR A 184 5.75 5.35 -8.21
C TYR A 184 6.33 6.70 -7.78
N SER A 185 6.83 7.51 -8.72
CA SER A 185 7.41 8.83 -8.43
C SER A 185 6.40 9.79 -7.78
N GLU A 186 5.10 9.56 -7.93
CA GLU A 186 4.09 10.39 -7.25
C GLU A 186 3.97 10.09 -5.76
N ILE A 187 4.34 8.88 -5.32
CA ILE A 187 4.17 8.43 -3.94
C ILE A 187 5.49 8.11 -3.23
N GLU A 188 6.63 8.26 -3.90
CA GLU A 188 7.91 7.84 -3.34
C GLU A 188 8.29 8.60 -2.06
N GLY A 189 7.96 9.89 -1.99
CA GLY A 189 8.17 10.72 -0.81
C GLY A 189 7.28 10.38 0.39
N ARG A 190 6.31 9.46 0.23
CA ARG A 190 5.42 9.01 1.30
C ARG A 190 5.87 7.71 1.96
N PHE A 191 6.96 7.11 1.48
CA PHE A 191 7.61 6.01 2.21
C PHE A 191 8.46 6.58 3.34
N ILE A 192 8.53 5.85 4.45
CA ILE A 192 9.24 6.25 5.67
C ILE A 192 10.70 5.83 5.55
N PHE A 193 11.58 6.80 5.72
CA PHE A 193 13.02 6.60 5.85
C PHE A 193 13.48 7.08 7.24
N LYS A 194 14.20 6.25 7.99
CA LYS A 194 14.95 6.68 9.19
C LYS A 194 16.40 6.23 9.02
N GLU A 195 17.37 7.10 9.32
CA GLU A 195 18.80 6.75 9.28
C GLU A 195 19.25 6.05 7.97
N ASN A 196 18.76 6.52 6.81
CA ASN A 196 18.98 5.92 5.49
C ASN A 196 18.39 4.51 5.27
N LEU A 197 17.64 3.96 6.22
CA LEU A 197 16.87 2.73 6.08
C LEU A 197 15.43 3.03 5.64
N CYS A 198 14.95 2.36 4.59
CA CYS A 198 13.54 2.43 4.19
C CYS A 198 12.71 1.45 5.04
N TYR A 199 11.91 1.96 5.96
CA TYR A 199 11.13 1.16 6.92
C TYR A 199 9.80 0.69 6.37
N SER A 200 9.20 1.41 5.44
CA SER A 200 7.84 1.12 4.99
C SER A 200 7.74 0.49 3.60
N LEU A 201 8.87 0.18 2.94
CA LEU A 201 8.91 -0.56 1.67
C LEU A 201 9.67 -1.88 1.80
N GLY A 202 9.03 -2.99 1.45
CA GLY A 202 9.64 -4.32 1.35
C GLY A 202 9.79 -4.79 -0.09
N HIS A 203 10.86 -5.56 -0.36
CA HIS A 203 11.00 -6.29 -1.62
C HIS A 203 11.46 -7.71 -1.34
N VAL A 204 10.61 -8.69 -1.67
CA VAL A 204 10.83 -10.12 -1.45
C VAL A 204 11.33 -10.75 -2.75
N THR A 205 12.64 -10.67 -2.94
CA THR A 205 13.37 -11.10 -4.14
C THR A 205 14.52 -12.03 -3.78
N ASN A 206 14.97 -12.85 -4.74
CA ASN A 206 16.25 -13.58 -4.64
C ASN A 206 17.40 -12.85 -5.34
N ASN A 207 17.12 -11.74 -6.02
CA ASN A 207 18.13 -10.94 -6.69
C ASN A 207 19.00 -10.22 -5.65
N GLN A 208 20.16 -10.82 -5.37
CA GLN A 208 21.14 -10.28 -4.45
C GLN A 208 21.78 -8.98 -4.95
N ASP A 209 21.61 -8.62 -6.22
CA ASP A 209 22.13 -7.39 -6.83
C ASP A 209 21.06 -6.30 -6.96
N CYS A 210 19.85 -6.53 -6.46
CA CYS A 210 18.78 -5.54 -6.52
C CYS A 210 19.19 -4.23 -5.83
N THR A 211 19.07 -3.12 -6.56
CA THR A 211 19.41 -1.75 -6.12
C THR A 211 18.18 -0.90 -5.82
N CYS A 212 16.98 -1.50 -5.73
CA CYS A 212 15.79 -0.73 -5.33
C CYS A 212 15.96 -0.16 -3.90
N PRO A 213 15.28 0.94 -3.55
CA PRO A 213 15.36 1.56 -2.23
C PRO A 213 15.16 0.56 -1.09
N ALA A 214 14.25 -0.40 -1.25
CA ALA A 214 13.99 -1.44 -0.25
C ALA A 214 15.16 -2.42 -0.04
N CYS A 215 15.86 -2.81 -1.09
CA CYS A 215 16.97 -3.77 -1.03
C CYS A 215 18.29 -3.08 -0.68
N LEU A 216 18.55 -1.93 -1.30
CA LEU A 216 19.81 -1.20 -1.13
C LEU A 216 19.98 -0.73 0.32
N THR A 217 18.94 -0.11 0.88
CA THR A 217 19.01 0.44 2.25
C THR A 217 19.18 -0.64 3.32
N ARG A 218 18.57 -1.82 3.13
CA ARG A 218 18.76 -2.98 4.04
C ARG A 218 20.17 -3.55 3.97
N LYS A 219 20.75 -3.70 2.76
CA LYS A 219 22.13 -4.17 2.60
C LYS A 219 23.13 -3.22 3.27
N SER A 220 22.90 -1.91 3.17
CA SER A 220 23.74 -0.92 3.83
C SER A 220 23.61 -1.01 5.36
N TYR A 221 22.39 -1.16 5.87
CA TYR A 221 22.15 -1.29 7.31
C TYR A 221 22.80 -2.55 7.91
N GLU A 222 22.64 -3.72 7.27
CA GLU A 222 23.26 -4.99 7.72
C GLU A 222 24.80 -4.97 7.74
N LYS A 223 25.42 -4.05 6.98
CA LYS A 223 26.89 -3.88 6.95
C LYS A 223 27.43 -2.92 8.00
N THR A 224 26.57 -2.22 8.73
CA THR A 224 26.96 -1.37 9.87
C THR A 224 26.92 -2.24 11.13
N PRO A 225 28.07 -2.66 11.70
CA PRO A 225 28.07 -3.29 13.01
C PRO A 225 27.56 -2.27 14.02
N GLY A 226 26.70 -2.70 14.93
CA GLY A 226 26.01 -1.85 15.90
C GLY A 226 26.91 -0.81 16.55
N VAL A 227 26.41 0.43 16.56
CA VAL A 227 26.66 1.37 17.65
C VAL A 227 25.94 0.86 18.89
#